data_AF-A0A7W0X8N4-F1
#
_entry.id   AF-A0A7W0X8N4-F1
#
_cell.length_a   1.000
_cell.length_b   1.000
_cell.length_c   1.000
_cell.angle_alpha   90.00
_cell.angle_beta   90.00
_cell.angle_gamma   90.00
#
_symmetry.space_group_name_H-M   'P 1'
#
loop_
_entity.id
_entity.type
_entity.pdbx_description
1 polymer ?
#
loop_
_entity_poly.entity_id
_entity_poly.type
_entity_poly.pdbx_seq_one_letter_code
_entity_poly.pdbx_strand_id
1 'polypeptide(L)' 'EYAGSRPAAWIDDNIDQTCEKWAKRREAPTLLVRTKSKTGMTDDHVERLLRWADEVAQEAAHAAA' A
#
# COMPACT_ATOMS: atom_id res chain seq x y z
N GLU A 1 1.00 7.87 -15.17
CA GLU A 1 1.31 6.77 -14.22
C GLU A 1 0.05 6.42 -13.42
N TYR A 2 -0.24 5.14 -13.18
CA TYR A 2 -1.55 4.67 -12.70
C TYR A 2 -2.02 5.26 -11.34
N ALA A 3 -1.14 5.34 -10.34
CA ALA A 3 -1.48 5.88 -9.01
C ALA A 3 -1.15 7.38 -8.84
N GLY A 4 -0.29 7.95 -9.70
CA GLY A 4 0.13 9.36 -9.62
C GLY A 4 0.67 9.73 -8.24
N SER A 5 0.21 10.85 -7.69
CA SER A 5 0.54 11.35 -6.34
C SER A 5 -0.37 10.81 -5.24
N ARG A 6 -1.35 9.95 -5.55
CA ARG A 6 -2.26 9.40 -4.53
C ARG A 6 -1.54 8.29 -3.75
N PRO A 7 -1.78 8.19 -2.43
CA PRO A 7 -1.41 6.99 -1.68
C PRO A 7 -1.93 5.73 -2.38
N ALA A 8 -1.14 4.66 -2.41
CA ALA A 8 -1.58 3.39 -3.01
C ALA A 8 -1.08 2.16 -2.25
N ALA A 9 -1.95 1.17 -2.08
CA ALA A 9 -1.57 -0.17 -1.67
C ALA A 9 -1.52 -1.10 -2.89
N TRP A 10 -0.44 -1.87 -3.04
CA TRP A 10 -0.30 -2.92 -4.04
C TRP A 10 -0.35 -4.29 -3.34
N ILE A 11 -1.38 -5.07 -3.69
CA ILE A 11 -1.66 -6.39 -3.15
C ILE A 11 -1.40 -7.41 -4.25
N ASP A 12 -0.42 -8.29 -4.07
CA ASP A 12 0.02 -9.22 -5.12
C ASP A 12 0.81 -10.39 -4.51
N ASP A 13 0.72 -11.59 -5.07
CA ASP A 13 1.46 -12.77 -4.60
C ASP A 13 2.86 -12.88 -5.22
N ASN A 14 3.14 -12.10 -6.26
CA ASN A 14 4.38 -12.07 -7.01
C ASN A 14 5.18 -10.77 -6.79
N ILE A 15 5.04 -10.15 -5.61
CA ILE A 15 5.88 -9.01 -5.21
C ILE A 15 7.33 -9.48 -5.10
N ASP A 16 8.23 -8.89 -5.89
CA ASP A 16 9.66 -9.17 -5.86
C ASP A 16 10.49 -7.91 -5.51
N GLN A 17 11.82 -8.00 -5.65
CA GLN A 17 12.71 -6.86 -5.42
C GLN A 17 12.47 -5.68 -6.37
N THR A 18 11.95 -5.93 -7.56
CA THR A 18 11.62 -4.88 -8.54
C THR A 18 10.42 -4.09 -8.06
N CYS A 19 9.39 -4.78 -7.55
CA CYS A 19 8.22 -4.17 -6.90
C CYS A 19 8.64 -3.33 -5.68
N GLU A 20 9.51 -3.86 -4.82
CA GLU A 20 10.03 -3.14 -3.65
C GLU A 20 10.80 -1.88 -4.04
N LYS A 21 11.66 -1.97 -5.08
CA LYS A 21 12.39 -0.81 -5.61
C LYS A 21 11.45 0.24 -6.19
N TRP A 22 10.39 -0.18 -6.90
CA TRP A 22 9.39 0.75 -7.41
C TRP A 22 8.66 1.47 -6.28
N ALA A 23 8.19 0.75 -5.26
CA ALA A 23 7.48 1.33 -4.13
C ALA A 23 8.35 2.33 -3.36
N LYS A 24 9.63 2.00 -3.13
CA LYS A 24 10.58 2.89 -2.44
C LYS A 24 10.90 4.19 -3.20
N ARG A 25 10.73 4.20 -4.52
CA ARG A 25 10.96 5.40 -5.34
C ARG A 25 9.76 6.35 -5.39
N ARG A 26 8.58 5.91 -4.96
CA ARG A 26 7.40 6.78 -4.95
C ARG A 26 7.50 7.79 -3.83
N GLU A 27 7.23 9.05 -4.16
CA GLU A 27 7.09 10.14 -3.20
C GLU A 27 5.80 9.99 -2.37
N ALA A 28 4.73 9.50 -3.00
CA ALA A 28 3.46 9.26 -2.33
C ALA A 28 3.48 7.96 -1.50
N PRO A 29 2.82 7.93 -0.33
CA PRO A 29 2.77 6.76 0.54
C PRO A 29 2.37 5.49 -0.22
N THR A 30 3.19 4.45 -0.08
CA THR A 30 2.99 3.19 -0.82
C THR A 30 3.12 2.01 0.12
N LEU A 31 2.08 1.19 0.18
CA LEU A 31 2.06 -0.04 0.97
C LEU A 31 2.16 -1.26 0.05
N LEU A 32 3.11 -2.15 0.32
CA LEU A 32 3.17 -3.46 -0.32
C LEU A 32 2.58 -4.54 0.61
N VAL A 33 1.63 -5.30 0.09
CA VAL A 33 0.97 -6.40 0.78
C VAL A 33 1.13 -7.68 -0.05
N ARG A 34 2.08 -8.54 0.36
CA ARG A 34 2.30 -9.81 -0.33
C ARG A 34 1.28 -10.85 0.12
N THR A 35 0.50 -11.38 -0.82
CA THR A 35 -0.41 -12.49 -0.57
C THR A 35 0.25 -13.83 -0.92
N LYS A 36 -0.41 -14.95 -0.62
CA LYS A 36 0.00 -16.28 -1.09
C LYS A 36 -0.94 -16.72 -2.19
N SER A 37 -0.41 -17.17 -3.34
CA SER A 37 -1.20 -17.54 -4.52
C SER A 37 -2.44 -18.42 -4.24
N LYS A 38 -2.27 -19.47 -3.42
CA LYS A 38 -3.36 -20.41 -3.09
C LYS A 38 -4.37 -19.89 -2.06
N THR A 39 -4.01 -18.88 -1.28
CA THR A 39 -4.85 -18.35 -0.19
C THR A 39 -5.49 -17.02 -0.59
N GLY A 40 -4.82 -16.22 -1.41
CA GLY A 40 -5.23 -14.87 -1.74
C GLY A 40 -5.12 -13.92 -0.54
N MET A 41 -6.03 -12.95 -0.50
CA MET A 41 -6.17 -12.00 0.60
C MET A 41 -6.84 -12.65 1.81
N THR A 42 -6.47 -12.21 3.01
CA THR A 42 -6.97 -12.73 4.29
C THR A 42 -7.42 -11.56 5.15
N ASP A 43 -8.12 -11.85 6.25
CA ASP A 43 -8.58 -10.82 7.19
C ASP A 43 -7.40 -10.00 7.76
N ASP A 44 -6.28 -10.63 8.09
CA ASP A 44 -5.04 -9.92 8.50
C ASP A 44 -4.57 -8.88 7.46
N HIS A 45 -4.70 -9.20 6.17
CA HIS A 45 -4.35 -8.26 5.10
C HIS A 45 -5.34 -7.10 5.06
N VAL A 46 -6.64 -7.37 5.24
CA VAL A 46 -7.69 -6.36 5.27
C VAL A 46 -7.51 -5.42 6.47
N GLU A 47 -7.27 -5.96 7.66
CA GLU A 47 -7.00 -5.18 8.87
C GLU A 47 -5.78 -4.27 8.71
N ARG A 48 -4.72 -4.79 8.08
CA ARG A 48 -3.53 -4.00 7.76
C ARG A 48 -3.84 -2.87 6.77
N LEU A 49 -4.65 -3.12 5.75
CA LEU A 49 -5.04 -2.13 4.75
C LEU A 49 -5.92 -1.02 5.36
N LEU A 50 -6.89 -1.38 6.20
CA LEU A 50 -7.78 -0.43 6.88
C LEU A 50 -6.98 0.48 7.82
N ARG A 51 -6.14 -0.10 8.69
CA ARG A 51 -5.29 0.70 9.59
C ARG A 51 -4.39 1.65 8.82
N TRP A 52 -3.76 1.19 7.74
CA TRP A 52 -2.91 2.04 6.91
C TRP A 52 -3.70 3.16 6.22
N ALA A 53 -4.93 2.89 5.78
CA ALA A 53 -5.78 3.91 5.19
C ALA A 53 -6.13 5.02 6.22
N ASP A 54 -6.39 4.64 7.47
CA ASP A 54 -6.63 5.60 8.56
C ASP A 54 -5.39 6.46 8.84
N GLU A 55 -4.20 5.85 8.93
CA GLU A 55 -2.92 6.55 9.12
C GLU A 55 -2.69 7.59 8.00
N VAL A 56 -2.87 7.18 6.74
CA VAL A 56 -2.70 8.06 5.58
C VAL A 56 -3.74 9.18 5.56
N ALA A 57 -5.00 8.90 5.89
CA ALA A 57 -6.06 9.91 5.93
C ALA A 57 -5.78 10.94 7.03
N GLN A 58 -5.29 10.49 8.19
CA GLN A 58 -4.85 11.37 9.26
C GLN A 58 -3.68 12.24 8.82
N GLU A 59 -2.63 11.69 8.23
CA GLU A 59 -1.49 12.46 7.72
C GLU A 59 -1.91 13.53 6.70
N ALA A 60 -2.78 13.16 5.76
CA ALA A 60 -3.31 14.10 4.76
C ALA A 60 -4.13 15.23 5.41
N ALA A 61 -4.94 14.91 6.43
CA ALA A 61 -5.71 15.90 7.16
C ALA A 61 -4.82 16.87 7.96
N HIS A 62 -3.76 16.36 8.60
CA HIS A 62 -2.78 17.20 9.30
C HIS A 62 -1.99 18.11 8.35
N ALA A 63 -1.62 17.62 7.16
CA ALA A 63 -0.92 18.42 6.17
C ALA A 63 -1.78 19.53 5.54
N ALA A 64 -3.10 19.42 5.62
CA ALA A 64 -4.06 20.39 5.09
C ALA A 64 -4.55 21.42 6.11
N ALA A 65 -4.22 21.26 7.40
CA ALA A 65 -4.58 22.15 8.50
C ALA A 65 -3.50 23.21 8.75
#